data_AF-A0A382GQK1-F1
#
_entry.id   AF-A0A382GQK1-F1
#
_cell.length_a   1.000
_cell.length_b   1.000
_cell.length_c   1.000
_cell.angle_alpha   90.00
_cell.angle_beta   90.00
_cell.angle_gamma   90.00
#
_symmetry.space_group_name_H-M   'P 1'
#
loop_
_entity.id
_entity.type
_entity.pdbx_description
1 polymer ?
#
loop_
_entity_poly.entity_id
_entity_poly.type
_entity_poly.pdbx_seq_one_letter_code
_entity_poly.pdbx_strand_id
1 'polypeptide(L)'
;MLTAQNMGIKCIAVYVDADSNAPFVKMADEAIKLPTNYKDIVAIIEAAKKTGAEAIHPGYGFLSENPSFARKVINSKLIWVG
;
A
#
# COMPACT_ATOMS: atom_id res chain seq x y z
N MET A 1 -2.63 8.63 5.14
CA MET A 1 -1.37 9.32 4.80
C MET A 1 -1.07 10.45 5.77
N LEU A 2 -2.00 11.39 6.01
CA LEU A 2 -1.78 12.57 6.88
C LEU A 2 -1.04 12.25 8.19
N THR A 3 -1.50 11.27 8.97
CA THR A 3 -0.86 10.88 10.24
C THR A 3 0.59 10.45 10.06
N ALA A 4 0.88 9.60 9.07
CA ALA A 4 2.23 9.10 8.80
C ALA A 4 3.15 10.23 8.31
N GLN A 5 2.65 11.12 7.43
CA GLN A 5 3.39 12.29 6.98
C GLN A 5 3.70 13.26 8.14
N ASN A 6 2.75 13.49 9.05
CA ASN A 6 2.98 14.30 10.25
C ASN A 6 4.04 13.70 11.19
N MET A 7 4.28 12.39 11.10
CA MET A 7 5.35 11.69 11.83
C MET A 7 6.67 11.65 11.05
N GLY A 8 6.75 12.29 9.88
CA GLY A 8 7.95 12.28 9.02
C GLY A 8 8.13 10.99 8.22
N ILE A 9 7.10 10.16 8.09
CA ILE A 9 7.15 8.90 7.34
C ILE A 9 6.73 9.14 5.89
N LYS A 10 7.60 8.78 4.94
CA LYS A 10 7.31 8.80 3.50
C LYS A 10 6.13 7.86 3.20
N CYS A 11 5.13 8.36 2.48
CA CYS A 11 3.92 7.62 2.13
C CYS A 11 3.89 7.25 0.65
N ILE A 12 3.64 5.97 0.37
CA ILE A 12 3.48 5.44 -0.99
C ILE A 12 2.02 5.04 -1.21
N ALA A 13 1.41 5.52 -2.29
CA ALA A 13 0.10 5.07 -2.76
C ALA A 13 0.25 3.92 -3.76
N VAL A 14 -0.69 2.98 -3.72
CA VAL A 14 -0.95 2.07 -4.86
C VAL A 14 -2.29 2.46 -5.49
N TYR A 15 -2.41 2.42 -6.82
CA TYR A 15 -3.62 2.85 -7.51
C TYR A 15 -3.90 2.06 -8.79
N VAL A 16 -5.16 2.03 -9.24
CA VAL A 16 -5.53 1.53 -10.57
C VAL A 16 -5.74 2.68 -11.54
N ASP A 17 -5.76 2.41 -12.83
CA ASP A 17 -5.85 3.45 -13.88
C ASP A 17 -7.01 4.45 -13.67
N ALA A 18 -8.18 3.93 -13.28
CA ALA A 18 -9.38 4.72 -12.99
C ALA A 18 -9.17 5.76 -11.87
N ASP A 19 -8.25 5.49 -10.94
CA ASP A 19 -7.96 6.33 -9.78
C ASP A 19 -6.69 7.17 -9.95
N SER A 20 -6.10 7.22 -11.15
CA SER A 20 -4.87 7.99 -11.45
C SER A 20 -4.91 9.46 -11.00
N ASN A 21 -6.09 10.07 -10.98
CA ASN A 21 -6.30 11.45 -10.57
C ASN A 21 -6.87 11.62 -9.15
N ALA A 22 -7.04 10.53 -8.40
CA ALA A 22 -7.67 10.55 -7.09
C ALA A 22 -6.84 11.33 -6.06
N PRO A 23 -7.48 11.98 -5.07
CA PRO A 23 -6.77 12.79 -4.08
C PRO A 23 -5.67 12.04 -3.32
N PHE A 24 -5.88 10.76 -2.98
CA PHE A 24 -4.88 9.97 -2.25
C PHE A 24 -3.62 9.68 -3.09
N VAL A 25 -3.74 9.61 -4.42
CA VAL A 25 -2.60 9.46 -5.33
C VAL A 25 -1.78 10.74 -5.35
N LYS A 26 -2.45 11.89 -5.45
CA LYS A 26 -1.80 13.21 -5.48
C LYS A 26 -1.18 13.60 -4.12
N MET A 27 -1.69 13.06 -3.02
CA MET A 27 -1.21 13.32 -1.67
C MET A 27 0.05 12.51 -1.30
N ALA A 28 0.26 11.38 -1.98
CA ALA A 28 1.39 10.50 -1.68
C ALA A 28 2.71 11.09 -2.17
N ASP A 29 3.80 10.78 -1.47
CA ASP A 29 5.15 11.15 -1.88
C ASP A 29 5.59 10.36 -3.13
N GLU A 30 5.04 9.17 -3.31
CA GLU A 30 5.24 8.31 -4.46
C GLU A 30 3.97 7.50 -4.73
N ALA A 31 3.67 7.19 -5.99
CA ALA A 31 2.49 6.41 -6.36
C ALA A 31 2.83 5.33 -7.39
N ILE A 32 2.41 4.09 -7.12
CA ILE A 32 2.64 2.92 -7.99
C ILE A 32 1.32 2.44 -8.57
N LYS A 33 1.24 2.41 -9.91
CA LYS A 33 0.10 1.83 -10.61
C LYS A 33 0.12 0.31 -10.48
N LEU A 34 -0.98 -0.26 -10.01
CA LEU A 34 -1.23 -1.69 -9.99
C LEU A 34 -1.68 -2.17 -11.38
N PRO A 35 -1.29 -3.39 -11.78
CA PRO A 35 -1.67 -3.95 -13.08
C PRO A 35 -3.15 -4.35 -13.17
N THR A 36 -3.77 -4.70 -12.04
CA THR A 36 -5.11 -5.31 -12.02
C THR A 36 -6.09 -4.55 -11.12
N ASN A 37 -6.08 -4.81 -9.81
CA ASN A 37 -7.01 -4.23 -8.84
C ASN A 37 -6.43 -4.21 -7.41
N TYR A 38 -7.14 -3.56 -6.50
CA TYR A 38 -6.76 -3.39 -5.09
C TYR A 38 -6.73 -4.68 -4.24
N LYS A 39 -7.09 -5.84 -4.80
CA LYS A 39 -7.02 -7.14 -4.13
C LYS A 39 -5.84 -7.98 -4.62
N ASP A 40 -5.01 -7.46 -5.52
CA ASP A 40 -3.80 -8.14 -6.02
C ASP A 40 -2.67 -8.05 -5.00
N ILE A 41 -2.66 -9.03 -4.09
CA ILE A 41 -1.67 -9.13 -3.00
C ILE A 41 -0.24 -9.16 -3.54
N VAL A 42 0.00 -9.85 -4.66
CA VAL A 42 1.36 -10.00 -5.19
C VAL A 42 1.84 -8.66 -5.70
N ALA A 43 1.05 -7.97 -6.51
CA ALA A 43 1.40 -6.65 -7.03
C ALA A 43 1.61 -5.61 -5.92
N ILE A 44 0.82 -5.64 -4.85
CA ILE A 44 0.98 -4.72 -3.71
C ILE A 44 2.31 -4.97 -2.98
N ILE A 45 2.67 -6.23 -2.73
CA ILE A 45 3.94 -6.58 -2.08
C ILE A 45 5.13 -6.22 -2.97
N GLU A 46 5.04 -6.44 -4.29
CA GLU A 46 6.09 -6.03 -5.22
C GLU A 46 6.25 -4.52 -5.27
N ALA A 47 5.15 -3.76 -5.25
CA ALA A 47 5.19 -2.30 -5.17
C ALA A 47 5.90 -1.84 -3.88
N ALA A 48 5.59 -2.44 -2.73
CA ALA A 48 6.26 -2.14 -1.46
C ALA A 48 7.78 -2.41 -1.55
N LYS A 49 8.18 -3.57 -2.09
CA LYS A 49 9.60 -3.92 -2.25
C LYS A 49 10.34 -2.97 -3.20
N LYS A 50 9.73 -2.65 -4.35
CA LYS A 50 10.34 -1.78 -5.36
C LYS A 50 10.59 -0.36 -4.84
N THR A 51 9.71 0.13 -3.98
CA THR A 51 9.78 1.48 -3.40
C THR A 51 10.60 1.55 -2.11
N GLY A 52 11.03 0.41 -1.58
CA GLY A 52 11.72 0.33 -0.29
C GLY A 52 10.80 0.60 0.91
N ALA A 53 9.49 0.40 0.77
CA ALA A 53 8.56 0.52 1.89
C ALA A 53 8.87 -0.53 2.96
N GLU A 54 8.76 -0.13 4.22
CA GLU A 54 9.03 -1.00 5.37
C GLU A 54 7.74 -1.54 6.01
N ALA A 55 6.60 -0.89 5.73
CA ALA A 55 5.31 -1.21 6.32
C ALA A 55 4.16 -1.08 5.32
N ILE A 56 3.11 -1.88 5.52
CA ILE A 56 1.84 -1.79 4.80
C ILE A 56 0.71 -1.55 5.81
N HIS A 57 0.00 -0.45 5.62
CA HIS A 57 -1.25 -0.16 6.32
C HIS A 57 -2.43 -0.44 5.37
N PRO A 58 -3.30 -1.43 5.66
CA PRO A 58 -4.33 -1.86 4.71
C PRO A 58 -5.58 -0.96 4.68
N GLY A 59 -5.72 -0.03 5.63
CA GLY A 59 -6.94 0.77 5.74
C GLY A 59 -8.09 -0.09 6.26
N TYR A 60 -9.25 0.05 5.63
CA TYR A 60 -10.47 -0.72 5.92
C TYR A 60 -11.05 -1.26 4.61
N GLY A 61 -11.85 -2.34 4.70
CA GLY A 61 -12.33 -3.06 3.53
C GLY A 61 -11.19 -3.70 2.73
N PHE A 62 -11.48 -4.09 1.48
CA PHE A 62 -10.52 -4.75 0.57
C PHE A 62 -9.78 -5.94 1.20
N LEU A 63 -8.53 -5.75 1.62
CA LEU A 63 -7.66 -6.77 2.17
C LEU A 63 -7.36 -6.57 3.66
N SER A 64 -7.92 -5.55 4.32
CA SER A 64 -7.69 -5.27 5.75
C SER A 64 -8.03 -6.44 6.66
N GLU A 65 -9.07 -7.20 6.34
CA GLU A 65 -9.49 -8.38 7.11
C GLU A 65 -9.04 -9.70 6.44
N ASN A 66 -8.13 -9.65 5.46
CA ASN A 66 -7.66 -10.85 4.77
C ASN A 66 -6.44 -11.44 5.48
N PRO A 67 -6.57 -12.56 6.21
CA PRO A 67 -5.45 -13.12 6.97
C PRO A 67 -4.34 -13.69 6.08
N SER A 68 -4.64 -14.05 4.83
CA SER A 68 -3.63 -14.48 3.85
C SER A 68 -2.75 -13.31 3.42
N PHE A 69 -3.34 -12.11 3.29
CA PHE A 69 -2.58 -10.92 2.97
C PHE A 69 -1.61 -10.55 4.09
N ALA A 70 -2.11 -10.42 5.33
CA ALA A 70 -1.28 -10.12 6.50
C ALA A 70 -0.08 -11.09 6.62
N ARG A 71 -0.33 -12.40 6.49
CA ARG A 71 0.74 -13.41 6.48
C ARG A 71 1.77 -13.20 5.36
N LYS A 72 1.33 -12.89 4.14
CA LYS A 72 2.23 -12.65 3.01
C LYS A 72 3.07 -11.38 3.18
N VAL A 73 2.50 -10.32 3.78
CA VAL A 73 3.24 -9.10 4.14
C VAL A 73 4.35 -9.42 5.13
N ILE A 74 4.01 -10.10 6.24
CA ILE A 74 4.98 -10.48 7.28
C ILE A 74 6.06 -11.42 6.72
N ASN A 75 5.68 -12.43 5.94
CA ASN A 75 6.62 -13.34 5.29
C ASN A 75 7.53 -12.65 4.27
N SER A 76 7.12 -11.48 3.76
CA SER A 76 7.93 -10.63 2.89
C SER A 76 8.84 -9.67 3.64
N LYS A 77 8.95 -9.81 4.98
CA LYS A 77 9.73 -8.96 5.89
C LYS A 77 9.25 -7.50 5.92
N LEU A 78 7.96 -7.28 5.69
CA LEU A 78 7.30 -5.99 5.82
C LEU A 78 6.48 -5.96 7.11
N ILE A 79 6.38 -4.79 7.73
CA ILE A 79 5.51 -4.57 8.89
C ILE A 79 4.06 -4.52 8.43
N TRP A 80 3.20 -5.28 9.08
CA TRP A 80 1.75 -5.21 8.89
C TRP A 80 1.16 -4.29 9.95
N VAL A 81 0.51 -3.20 9.53
CA VAL A 81 -0.09 -2.21 10.44
C VAL A 81 -1.59 -2.51 10.59
N GLY A 82 -1.90 -3.62 11.26
CA GLY A 82 -3.26 -4.09 11.54
C GLY A 82 -3.32 -5.54 12.02
#